data_AF-A0A2E0KBV3-F1
#
_entry.id   AF-A0A2E0KBV3-F1
#
_cell.length_a   1.000
_cell.length_b   1.000
_cell.length_c   1.000
_cell.angle_alpha   90.00
_cell.angle_beta   90.00
_cell.angle_gamma   90.00
#
_symmetry.space_group_name_H-M   'P 1'
#
loop_
_entity.id
_entity.type
_entity.pdbx_description
1 polymer ?
#
loop_
_entity_poly.entity_id
_entity_poly.type
_entity_poly.pdbx_seq_one_letter_code
_entity_poly.pdbx_strand_id
1 'polypeptide(L)'
;MDAKGPVTLCDDRALPIVLSCDSVLDVRAGEAPSPLTVDEVIGCLQQRWQASYDLQLVVRRGRLYLHVMWAYLEQQSFPLDENAYREHIAEVIDVVNRLAQAQVVREWLATTRDRPRLGKALSLPLQGGERLEEFVL
;
A
#
# COMPACT_ATOMS: atom_id res chain seq x y z
N MET A 1 -10.96 -22.56 -72.16
CA MET A 1 -10.01 -21.50 -72.55
C MET A 1 -9.26 -20.99 -71.31
N ASP A 2 -8.67 -21.93 -70.59
CA ASP A 2 -7.22 -22.16 -70.55
C ASP A 2 -6.25 -20.98 -70.52
N ALA A 3 -5.42 -21.05 -69.49
CA ALA A 3 -3.97 -20.82 -69.47
C ALA A 3 -3.47 -19.37 -69.27
N LYS A 4 -2.79 -19.14 -68.13
CA LYS A 4 -1.32 -19.21 -68.03
C LYS A 4 -0.79 -18.29 -66.91
N GLY A 5 -0.21 -18.88 -65.86
CA GLY A 5 0.69 -18.17 -64.93
C GLY A 5 2.01 -17.77 -65.59
N PRO A 6 2.85 -16.96 -64.91
CA PRO A 6 3.94 -17.58 -64.18
C PRO A 6 4.26 -16.97 -62.79
N VAL A 7 5.07 -17.74 -62.10
CA VAL A 7 5.64 -17.66 -60.74
C VAL A 7 6.95 -16.86 -60.74
N THR A 8 7.43 -16.46 -59.53
CA THR A 8 8.85 -16.23 -59.15
C THR A 8 9.48 -14.86 -59.51
N LEU A 9 10.25 -14.16 -58.66
CA LEU A 9 10.83 -14.45 -57.33
C LEU A 9 11.49 -13.21 -56.71
N CYS A 10 11.50 -13.22 -55.37
CA CYS A 10 12.40 -12.62 -54.37
C CYS A 10 13.45 -11.56 -54.78
N ASP A 11 13.52 -10.49 -53.97
CA ASP A 11 14.75 -10.10 -53.22
C ASP A 11 14.32 -9.14 -52.10
N ASP A 12 14.25 -9.58 -50.85
CA ASP A 12 15.36 -9.61 -49.88
C ASP A 12 15.93 -8.22 -49.53
N ARG A 13 15.44 -7.67 -48.42
CA ARG A 13 16.36 -7.22 -47.39
C ARG A 13 15.68 -7.09 -46.04
N ALA A 14 15.91 -8.14 -45.25
CA ALA A 14 16.38 -8.10 -43.87
C ALA A 14 16.16 -6.78 -43.10
N LEU A 15 15.28 -6.86 -42.10
CA LEU A 15 15.55 -6.82 -40.65
C LEU A 15 16.76 -5.93 -40.21
N PRO A 16 16.74 -5.27 -39.03
CA PRO A 16 16.23 -5.90 -37.83
C PRO A 16 15.64 -5.02 -36.69
N ILE A 17 14.70 -5.63 -35.98
CA ILE A 17 14.80 -5.94 -34.54
C ILE A 17 14.84 -4.73 -33.60
N VAL A 18 13.70 -4.57 -32.93
CA VAL A 18 13.58 -4.53 -31.47
C VAL A 18 14.73 -3.81 -30.78
N LEU A 19 14.53 -2.51 -30.52
CA LEU A 19 15.27 -1.86 -29.45
C LEU A 19 14.73 -2.40 -28.13
N SER A 20 15.41 -3.45 -27.71
CA SER A 20 15.43 -3.99 -26.37
C SER A 20 15.63 -2.85 -25.36
N CYS A 21 14.81 -2.79 -24.33
CA CYS A 21 15.37 -2.77 -23.00
C CYS A 21 14.92 -4.07 -22.35
N ASP A 22 15.89 -4.97 -22.24
CA ASP A 22 15.79 -6.23 -21.55
C ASP A 22 15.14 -6.02 -20.18
N SER A 23 14.03 -6.71 -19.97
CA SER A 23 13.60 -7.10 -18.64
C SER A 23 13.02 -8.50 -18.76
N VAL A 24 13.84 -9.43 -19.28
CA VAL A 24 13.68 -10.83 -18.88
C VAL A 24 14.47 -10.98 -17.59
N LEU A 25 13.85 -10.49 -16.53
CA LEU A 25 14.02 -11.02 -15.20
C LEU A 25 12.62 -11.44 -14.74
N ASP A 26 12.24 -12.65 -15.13
CA ASP A 26 11.52 -13.51 -14.19
C ASP A 26 12.46 -13.70 -13.00
N VAL A 27 12.42 -12.75 -12.08
CA VAL A 27 12.68 -13.07 -10.69
C VAL A 27 11.29 -13.01 -10.07
N ARG A 28 10.82 -14.17 -9.65
CA ARG A 28 9.91 -14.32 -8.51
C ARG A 28 10.55 -13.67 -7.28
N ALA A 29 10.75 -12.36 -7.33
CA ALA A 29 11.29 -11.53 -6.28
C ALA A 29 10.10 -11.13 -5.44
N GLY A 30 10.18 -11.39 -4.14
CA GLY A 30 9.39 -10.60 -3.20
C GLY A 30 9.74 -9.13 -3.43
N GLU A 31 8.88 -8.43 -4.18
CA GLU A 31 8.91 -6.99 -4.31
C GLU A 31 8.83 -6.43 -2.89
N ALA A 32 9.92 -5.80 -2.41
CA ALA A 32 9.89 -5.14 -1.12
C ALA A 32 8.70 -4.16 -1.16
N PRO A 33 7.73 -4.28 -0.25
CA PRO A 33 6.51 -3.50 -0.36
C PRO A 33 6.87 -2.02 -0.33
N SER A 34 6.41 -1.28 -1.35
CA SER A 34 6.61 0.17 -1.39
C SER A 34 6.11 0.80 -0.09
N PRO A 35 6.86 1.76 0.49
CA PRO A 35 6.49 2.38 1.75
C PRO A 35 5.10 2.98 1.65
N LEU A 36 4.31 2.79 2.70
CA LEU A 36 2.97 3.34 2.79
C LEU A 36 3.07 4.87 2.83
N THR A 37 2.23 5.55 2.06
CA THR A 37 2.23 7.02 1.99
C THR A 37 1.00 7.62 2.69
N VAL A 38 1.12 8.86 3.15
CA VAL A 38 0.03 9.58 3.82
C VAL A 38 -1.18 9.77 2.90
N ASP A 39 -0.93 10.17 1.66
CA ASP A 39 -1.98 10.42 0.67
C ASP A 39 -2.76 9.14 0.33
N GLU A 40 -2.05 8.03 0.15
CA GLU A 40 -2.66 6.71 -0.08
C GLU A 40 -3.62 6.33 1.07
N VAL A 41 -3.18 6.52 2.31
CA VAL A 41 -3.97 6.17 3.50
C VAL A 41 -5.20 7.06 3.63
N ILE A 42 -5.02 8.39 3.56
CA ILE A 42 -6.13 9.35 3.63
C ILE A 42 -7.13 9.09 2.50
N GLY A 43 -6.64 8.90 1.27
CA GLY A 43 -7.47 8.56 0.12
C GLY A 43 -8.26 7.27 0.33
N CYS A 44 -7.63 6.23 0.89
CA CYS A 44 -8.33 4.99 1.22
C CYS A 44 -9.44 5.21 2.26
N LEU A 45 -9.17 5.96 3.34
CA LEU A 45 -10.15 6.28 4.38
C LEU A 45 -11.35 7.05 3.79
N GLN A 46 -11.09 8.04 2.95
CA GLN A 46 -12.10 8.86 2.29
C GLN A 46 -12.94 8.04 1.28
N GLN A 47 -12.31 7.22 0.45
CA GLN A 47 -13.02 6.36 -0.51
C GLN A 47 -13.92 5.35 0.20
N ARG A 48 -13.44 4.77 1.31
CA ARG A 48 -14.13 3.71 2.05
C ARG A 48 -15.26 4.23 2.91
N TRP A 49 -15.01 5.33 3.61
CA TRP A 49 -15.89 5.79 4.68
C TRP A 49 -16.31 7.26 4.53
N GLN A 50 -15.93 7.94 3.46
CA GLN A 50 -16.30 9.35 3.19
C GLN A 50 -15.89 10.28 4.34
N ALA A 51 -14.79 9.96 5.03
CA ALA A 51 -14.28 10.72 6.17
C ALA A 51 -12.78 10.48 6.36
N SER A 52 -12.08 11.50 6.83
CA SER A 52 -10.64 11.48 7.09
C SER A 52 -10.38 11.12 8.55
N TYR A 53 -10.51 9.84 8.90
CA TYR A 53 -10.33 9.37 10.28
C TYR A 53 -8.90 9.56 10.80
N ASP A 54 -8.79 9.75 12.11
CA ASP A 54 -7.52 9.73 12.82
C ASP A 54 -6.96 8.30 12.95
N LEU A 55 -5.63 8.20 12.98
CA LEU A 55 -4.89 6.96 13.22
C LEU A 55 -4.05 7.08 14.46
N GLN A 56 -3.98 6.02 15.27
CA GLN A 56 -3.18 6.00 16.48
C GLN A 56 -2.43 4.69 16.65
N LEU A 57 -1.22 4.76 17.19
CA LEU A 57 -0.45 3.59 17.58
C LEU A 57 -0.56 3.39 19.09
N VAL A 58 -0.99 2.20 19.50
CA VAL A 58 -1.24 1.89 20.92
C VAL A 58 -0.52 0.60 21.29
N VAL A 59 0.25 0.62 22.37
CA VAL A 59 0.84 -0.58 22.96
C VAL A 59 -0.08 -1.11 24.07
N ARG A 60 -0.45 -2.38 23.98
CA ARG A 60 -1.23 -3.09 25.01
C ARG A 60 -0.61 -4.46 25.27
N ARG A 61 -0.29 -4.75 26.53
CA ARG A 61 0.28 -6.04 26.98
C ARG A 61 1.49 -6.49 26.13
N GLY A 62 2.38 -5.55 25.81
CA GLY A 62 3.58 -5.83 24.99
C GLY A 62 3.35 -5.95 23.49
N ARG A 63 2.12 -5.72 22.99
CA ARG A 63 1.79 -5.78 21.56
C ARG A 63 1.43 -4.41 21.03
N LEU A 64 1.87 -4.08 19.82
CA LEU A 64 1.56 -2.83 19.13
C LEU A 64 0.30 -3.00 18.27
N TYR A 65 -0.57 -2.00 18.30
CA TYR A 65 -1.78 -1.95 17.50
C TYR A 65 -1.85 -0.63 16.74
N LEU A 66 -2.25 -0.70 15.48
CA LEU A 66 -2.75 0.44 14.73
C LEU A 66 -4.25 0.55 14.97
N HIS A 67 -4.69 1.71 15.44
CA HIS A 67 -6.08 2.04 15.63
C HIS A 67 -6.53 3.02 14.56
N VAL A 68 -7.68 2.74 13.93
CA VAL A 68 -8.46 3.75 13.24
C VAL A 68 -9.49 4.28 14.23
N MET A 69 -9.30 5.54 14.61
CA MET A 69 -10.16 6.21 15.57
C MET A 69 -11.50 6.57 14.93
N TRP A 70 -12.51 6.84 15.75
CA TRP A 70 -13.82 7.28 15.28
C TRP A 70 -13.92 8.79 15.04
N ALA A 71 -12.95 9.55 15.54
CA ALA A 71 -12.83 10.98 15.28
C ALA A 71 -12.22 11.20 13.89
N TYR A 72 -12.71 12.19 13.16
CA TYR A 72 -12.25 12.53 11.82
C TYR A 72 -12.20 14.04 11.62
N LEU A 73 -11.36 14.48 10.69
CA LEU A 73 -11.00 15.89 10.46
C LEU A 73 -12.21 16.79 10.21
N GLU A 74 -13.24 16.29 9.52
CA GLU A 74 -14.42 17.08 9.16
C GLU A 74 -15.39 17.36 10.34
N GLN A 75 -15.10 16.87 11.56
CA GLN A 75 -15.89 17.20 12.76
C GLN A 75 -15.48 18.55 13.36
N GLN A 76 -16.45 19.38 13.77
CA GLN A 76 -16.18 20.69 14.41
C GLN A 76 -15.33 20.60 15.69
N SER A 77 -15.35 19.47 16.39
CA SER A 77 -14.60 19.26 17.63
C SER A 77 -13.34 18.41 17.43
N PHE A 78 -12.88 18.24 16.20
CA PHE A 78 -11.62 17.56 15.94
C PHE A 78 -10.45 18.42 16.44
N PRO A 79 -9.47 17.84 17.17
CA PRO A 79 -8.47 18.63 17.90
C PRO A 79 -7.33 19.17 17.02
N LEU A 80 -7.21 18.73 15.77
CA LEU A 80 -6.12 19.09 14.86
C LEU A 80 -6.67 19.82 13.63
N ASP A 81 -5.95 20.82 13.15
CA ASP A 81 -6.18 21.39 11.82
C ASP A 81 -5.61 20.48 10.72
N GLU A 82 -5.97 20.73 9.45
CA GLU A 82 -5.63 19.88 8.30
C GLU A 82 -4.13 19.57 8.19
N ASN A 83 -3.25 20.58 8.36
CA ASN A 83 -1.80 20.37 8.27
C ASN A 83 -1.29 19.47 9.41
N ALA A 84 -1.67 19.79 10.65
CA ALA A 84 -1.30 19.01 11.84
C ALA A 84 -1.84 17.57 11.77
N TYR A 85 -3.02 17.39 11.19
CA TYR A 85 -3.56 16.06 10.90
C TYR A 85 -2.67 15.29 9.93
N ARG A 86 -2.27 15.89 8.80
CA ARG A 86 -1.41 15.21 7.82
C ARG A 86 -0.03 14.88 8.39
N GLU A 87 0.55 15.78 9.21
CA GLU A 87 1.79 15.53 9.93
C GLU A 87 1.66 14.35 10.90
N HIS A 88 0.60 14.35 11.71
CA HIS A 88 0.32 13.25 12.65
C HIS A 88 0.14 11.89 11.93
N ILE A 89 -0.61 11.86 10.82
CA ILE A 89 -0.71 10.65 9.99
C ILE A 89 0.67 10.25 9.46
N ALA A 90 1.52 11.20 9.03
CA ALA A 90 2.87 10.91 8.57
C ALA A 90 3.72 10.22 9.65
N GLU A 91 3.67 10.69 10.89
CA GLU A 91 4.39 10.08 12.01
C GLU A 91 3.94 8.64 12.27
N VAL A 92 2.63 8.39 12.24
CA VAL A 92 2.06 7.04 12.39
C VAL A 92 2.53 6.12 11.26
N ILE A 93 2.46 6.59 10.01
CA ILE A 93 2.85 5.81 8.83
C ILE A 93 4.34 5.54 8.79
N ASP A 94 5.17 6.49 9.20
CA ASP A 94 6.61 6.34 9.33
C ASP A 94 6.98 5.21 10.31
N VAL A 95 6.29 5.09 11.45
CA VAL A 95 6.46 3.93 12.35
C VAL A 95 6.02 2.63 11.68
N VAL A 96 4.86 2.60 11.01
CA VAL A 96 4.37 1.40 10.29
C VAL A 96 5.39 0.93 9.24
N ASN A 97 5.97 1.87 8.50
CA ASN A 97 6.98 1.59 7.49
C ASN A 97 8.26 1.03 8.11
N ARG A 98 8.74 1.59 9.22
CA ARG A 98 9.89 1.04 9.96
C ARG A 98 9.69 -0.39 10.45
N LEU A 99 8.45 -0.78 10.75
CA LEU A 99 8.11 -2.15 11.15
C LEU A 99 7.92 -3.10 9.96
N ALA A 100 8.11 -2.62 8.72
CA ALA A 100 7.81 -3.35 7.49
C ALA A 100 6.36 -3.88 7.43
N GLN A 101 5.40 -3.14 8.01
CA GLN A 101 3.98 -3.50 8.04
C GLN A 101 3.13 -2.74 7.02
N ALA A 102 3.75 -2.00 6.10
CA ALA A 102 3.07 -1.21 5.07
C ALA A 102 2.01 -2.02 4.30
N GLN A 103 2.39 -3.20 3.81
CA GLN A 103 1.50 -4.07 3.03
C GLN A 103 0.33 -4.60 3.88
N VAL A 104 0.60 -4.99 5.13
CA VAL A 104 -0.43 -5.48 6.06
C VAL A 104 -1.48 -4.41 6.31
N VAL A 105 -1.05 -3.17 6.54
CA VAL A 105 -1.96 -2.03 6.74
C VAL A 105 -2.75 -1.73 5.47
N ARG A 106 -2.11 -1.71 4.31
CA ARG A 106 -2.76 -1.50 3.01
C ARG A 106 -3.85 -2.53 2.75
N GLU A 107 -3.53 -3.82 2.90
CA GLU A 107 -4.48 -4.91 2.69
C GLU A 107 -5.63 -4.87 3.70
N TRP A 108 -5.33 -4.59 4.96
CA TRP A 108 -6.36 -4.46 5.99
C TRP A 108 -7.28 -3.27 5.73
N LEU A 109 -6.72 -2.10 5.40
CA LEU A 109 -7.50 -0.93 4.97
C LEU A 109 -8.25 -1.20 3.66
N ALA A 110 -7.81 -2.09 2.79
CA ALA A 110 -8.51 -2.45 1.54
C ALA A 110 -9.60 -3.52 1.72
N THR A 111 -9.55 -4.33 2.77
CA THR A 111 -10.45 -5.50 2.97
C THR A 111 -11.40 -5.38 4.16
N THR A 112 -11.10 -4.51 5.14
CA THR A 112 -11.91 -4.36 6.36
C THR A 112 -13.35 -3.92 6.04
N ARG A 113 -14.33 -4.68 6.53
CA ARG A 113 -15.75 -4.38 6.31
C ARG A 113 -16.34 -3.48 7.39
N ASP A 114 -15.77 -3.53 8.58
CA ASP A 114 -16.19 -2.69 9.69
C ASP A 114 -15.79 -1.22 9.46
N ARG A 115 -16.54 -0.32 10.10
CA ARG A 115 -16.28 1.12 10.13
C ARG A 115 -16.05 1.51 11.59
N PRO A 116 -15.17 2.49 11.88
CA PRO A 116 -15.05 3.05 13.22
C PRO A 116 -16.42 3.52 13.73
N ARG A 117 -16.79 3.17 14.96
CA ARG A 117 -18.06 3.57 15.58
C ARG A 117 -17.77 4.50 16.75
N LEU A 118 -18.71 5.35 17.13
CA LEU A 118 -18.55 6.25 18.27
C LEU A 118 -18.11 5.46 19.52
N GLY A 119 -16.92 5.79 20.05
CA GLY A 119 -16.33 5.10 21.21
C GLY A 119 -15.69 3.73 20.92
N LYS A 120 -15.65 3.28 19.67
CA LYS A 120 -15.03 2.00 19.25
C LYS A 120 -14.13 2.19 18.03
N ALA A 121 -12.82 2.15 18.27
CA ALA A 121 -11.81 2.12 17.22
C ALA A 121 -11.76 0.76 16.51
N LEU A 122 -11.33 0.77 15.25
CA LEU A 122 -10.89 -0.45 14.58
C LEU A 122 -9.43 -0.70 14.96
N SER A 123 -9.10 -1.93 15.34
CA SER A 123 -7.75 -2.28 15.79
C SER A 123 -7.13 -3.32 14.88
N LEU A 124 -5.94 -3.03 14.37
CA LEU A 124 -5.09 -3.94 13.62
C LEU A 124 -3.84 -4.23 14.47
N PRO A 125 -3.59 -5.48 14.93
CA PRO A 125 -2.31 -5.82 15.53
C PRO A 125 -1.18 -5.68 14.49
N LEU A 126 -0.11 -4.99 14.85
CA LEU A 126 1.10 -4.86 14.03
C LEU A 126 2.17 -5.84 14.52
N GLN A 127 2.79 -6.55 13.59
CA GLN A 127 3.95 -7.40 13.86
C GLN A 127 5.23 -6.57 13.70
N GLY A 128 6.23 -6.80 14.55
CA GLY A 128 7.47 -6.02 14.51
C GLY A 128 8.28 -5.99 15.79
N GLY A 129 7.75 -6.56 16.89
CA GLY A 129 8.48 -6.77 18.14
C GLY A 129 9.12 -8.17 18.31
N GLU A 130 8.84 -9.13 17.42
CA GLU A 130 9.17 -10.55 17.65
C GLU A 130 10.59 -10.94 17.21
N ARG A 131 11.43 -9.98 16.77
CA ARG A 131 12.85 -10.23 16.50
C ARG A 131 13.77 -10.01 17.71
N LEU A 132 13.23 -9.87 18.92
CA LEU A 132 14.04 -9.67 20.13
C LEU A 132 14.50 -10.97 20.80
N GLU A 133 14.08 -12.13 20.32
CA GLU A 133 14.35 -13.43 20.97
C GLU A 133 15.46 -14.26 20.30
N GLU A 134 15.96 -13.83 19.12
CA GLU A 134 17.03 -14.54 18.39
C GLU A 134 18.44 -14.29 18.96
N PHE A 135 18.61 -13.33 19.90
CA PHE A 135 19.92 -12.91 20.38
C PHE A 135 20.18 -13.10 21.88
N VAL A 136 19.37 -13.91 22.59
CA VAL A 136 19.74 -14.37 23.94
C VAL A 136 20.50 -15.68 23.80
N LEU A 137 21.82 -15.58 23.64
CA LEU A 137 22.77 -16.70 23.67
C LEU A 137 23.74 -16.51 24.83
#